data_AF-A0A7G9GTT1-F1
#
_entry.id   AF-A0A7G9GTT1-F1
#
_cell.length_a   1.000
_cell.length_b   1.000
_cell.length_c   1.000
_cell.angle_alpha   90.00
_cell.angle_beta   90.00
_cell.angle_gamma   90.00
#
_symmetry.space_group_name_H-M   'P 1'
#
loop_
_entity.id
_entity.type
_entity.pdbx_description
1 polymer ?
#
loop_
_entity_poly.entity_id
_entity_poly.type
_entity_poly.pdbx_seq_one_letter_code
_entity_poly.pdbx_strand_id
1 'polypeptide(L)'
;MIIDEYDHFANELLSFDFQEFTSITNSDGYVRGFYEVLKYATESVVSRIFITGVSPITLDSLTSGFNISTNLSLDPRFNEMFGFTKEEMKSLISMVPTIQNNEVVLNEMKQYYDGYMFSREGKHHMFNPNMAIYYLDYWKNFGKQPLEIVDKNILSDYQKLENLLYLSYDRDIHDQIQDILDGKHPMVNLTEMFMMNTELIKDDFYSLLFYLGYLTIDTADEFGMTLRIPNMIMQKVFIEYFRHMLEKQLEMKSDTTAWQKAIVDFLRNNNPKKFIEEIEKVLHKYPDRMFQNFHERNIQQIADMIVEAVSGVDVDLEWVNDNGYGDFMMIPANEVYPNKLIEFKYLKVEYTKYQLDKVIEEGKHEIQKYKATRQMNRQRCDAYIMVFSKCQCIYLEYI
;
A
#
# COMPACT_ATOMS: atom_id res chain seq x y z
N MET A 1 -11.26 -22.16 -25.16
CA MET A 1 -9.99 -21.45 -25.39
C MET A 1 -9.70 -20.58 -24.18
N ILE A 2 -8.44 -20.48 -23.78
CA ILE A 2 -7.98 -19.60 -22.69
C ILE A 2 -6.97 -18.63 -23.31
N ILE A 3 -7.08 -17.36 -22.97
CA ILE A 3 -6.12 -16.30 -23.29
C ILE A 3 -5.68 -15.74 -21.94
N ASP A 4 -4.40 -15.86 -21.64
CA ASP A 4 -3.82 -15.34 -20.42
C ASP A 4 -3.03 -14.06 -20.69
N GLU A 5 -2.97 -13.19 -19.70
CA GLU A 5 -2.32 -11.87 -19.73
C GLU A 5 -2.62 -11.07 -21.01
N TYR A 6 -3.91 -10.95 -21.34
CA TYR A 6 -4.33 -10.31 -22.59
C TYR A 6 -3.89 -8.84 -22.72
N ASP A 7 -3.65 -8.19 -21.59
CA ASP A 7 -3.24 -6.81 -21.42
C ASP A 7 -1.72 -6.65 -21.29
N HIS A 8 -0.93 -7.74 -21.28
CA HIS A 8 0.52 -7.68 -21.12
C HIS A 8 1.19 -6.74 -22.11
N PHE A 9 0.84 -6.84 -23.39
CA PHE A 9 1.40 -5.98 -24.43
C PHE A 9 1.04 -4.51 -24.22
N ALA A 10 -0.15 -4.23 -23.66
CA ALA A 10 -0.56 -2.87 -23.37
C ALA A 10 0.21 -2.31 -22.18
N ASN A 11 0.37 -3.10 -21.12
CA ASN A 11 1.16 -2.73 -19.95
C ASN A 11 2.64 -2.49 -20.33
N GLU A 12 3.23 -3.31 -21.20
CA GLU A 12 4.59 -3.08 -21.71
C GLU A 12 4.68 -1.81 -22.56
N LEU A 13 3.83 -1.67 -23.58
CA LEU A 13 3.92 -0.54 -24.52
C LEU A 13 3.59 0.80 -23.87
N LEU A 14 2.65 0.84 -22.92
CA LEU A 14 2.37 2.04 -22.12
C LEU A 14 3.63 2.52 -21.38
N SER A 15 4.47 1.60 -20.91
CA SER A 15 5.68 1.94 -20.16
C SER A 15 6.86 2.43 -21.01
N PHE A 16 6.86 2.21 -22.34
CA PHE A 16 8.02 2.48 -23.20
C PHE A 16 7.75 3.43 -24.38
N ASP A 17 6.60 3.33 -25.04
CA ASP A 17 6.30 4.15 -26.24
C ASP A 17 4.78 4.28 -26.47
N PHE A 18 4.22 5.37 -25.97
CA PHE A 18 2.80 5.70 -26.15
C PHE A 18 2.38 5.87 -27.63
N GLN A 19 3.31 6.25 -28.53
CA GLN A 19 3.02 6.41 -29.96
C GLN A 19 2.96 5.06 -30.67
N GLU A 20 3.89 4.15 -30.38
CA GLU A 20 3.86 2.78 -30.89
C GLU A 20 2.64 2.01 -30.35
N PHE A 21 2.32 2.19 -29.06
CA PHE A 21 1.09 1.68 -28.45
C PHE A 21 -0.16 2.09 -29.22
N THR A 22 -0.33 3.39 -29.47
CA THR A 22 -1.47 3.95 -30.21
C THR A 22 -1.56 3.36 -31.62
N SER A 23 -0.43 3.12 -32.29
CA SER A 23 -0.41 2.52 -33.63
C SER A 23 -0.85 1.05 -33.67
N ILE A 24 -0.62 0.29 -32.60
CA ILE A 24 -0.95 -1.14 -32.49
C ILE A 24 -2.39 -1.36 -32.02
N THR A 25 -2.94 -0.44 -31.22
CA THR A 25 -4.30 -0.55 -30.64
C THR A 25 -5.39 0.19 -31.42
N ASN A 26 -5.04 1.11 -32.33
CA ASN A 26 -5.98 1.80 -33.20
C ASN A 26 -6.80 0.84 -34.09
N SER A 27 -7.86 1.36 -34.71
CA SER A 27 -8.86 0.62 -35.50
C SER A 27 -8.31 -0.25 -36.65
N ASP A 28 -7.08 -0.01 -37.11
CA ASP A 28 -6.36 -0.79 -38.14
C ASP A 28 -5.28 -1.76 -37.56
N GLY A 29 -5.19 -1.87 -36.23
CA GLY A 29 -4.20 -2.65 -35.51
C GLY A 29 -4.44 -4.17 -35.55
N TYR A 30 -3.35 -4.95 -35.48
CA TYR A 30 -3.38 -6.42 -35.54
C TYR A 30 -4.24 -7.06 -34.43
N VAL A 31 -4.27 -6.45 -33.24
CA VAL A 31 -5.00 -6.94 -32.07
C VAL A 31 -6.50 -7.07 -32.39
N ARG A 32 -7.04 -6.17 -33.23
CA ARG A 32 -8.42 -6.23 -33.69
C ARG A 32 -8.72 -7.43 -34.56
N GLY A 33 -7.92 -7.64 -35.60
CA GLY A 33 -8.09 -8.79 -36.48
C GLY A 33 -8.02 -10.11 -35.71
N PHE A 34 -7.15 -10.21 -34.71
CA PHE A 34 -7.05 -11.39 -33.86
C PHE A 34 -8.36 -11.69 -33.12
N TYR A 35 -8.90 -10.73 -32.36
CA TYR A 35 -10.13 -10.95 -31.60
C TYR A 35 -11.38 -11.11 -32.48
N GLU A 36 -11.44 -10.45 -33.64
CA GLU A 36 -12.52 -10.69 -34.63
C GLU A 36 -12.51 -12.13 -35.16
N VAL A 37 -11.34 -12.68 -35.49
CA VAL A 37 -11.20 -14.10 -35.90
C VAL A 37 -11.66 -15.04 -34.79
N LEU A 38 -11.32 -14.75 -33.53
CA LEU A 38 -11.76 -15.55 -32.40
C LEU A 38 -13.28 -15.52 -32.22
N LYS A 39 -13.92 -14.36 -32.41
CA LYS A 39 -15.39 -14.26 -32.41
C LYS A 39 -16.00 -15.17 -33.47
N TYR A 40 -15.53 -15.12 -34.72
CA TYR A 40 -16.02 -16.02 -35.76
C TYR A 40 -15.78 -17.50 -35.44
N ALA A 41 -14.63 -17.81 -34.84
CA ALA A 41 -14.33 -19.17 -34.40
C ALA A 41 -15.35 -19.66 -33.35
N THR A 42 -16.01 -18.77 -32.59
CA THR A 42 -17.04 -19.19 -31.62
C THR A 42 -18.32 -19.74 -32.25
N GLU A 43 -18.57 -19.44 -33.52
CA GLU A 43 -19.73 -19.97 -34.24
C GLU A 43 -19.53 -21.42 -34.71
N SER A 44 -18.30 -21.95 -34.66
CA SER A 44 -17.98 -23.26 -35.25
C SER A 44 -17.00 -24.12 -34.45
N VAL A 45 -15.82 -23.59 -34.10
CA VAL A 45 -14.70 -24.38 -33.57
C VAL A 45 -14.52 -24.17 -32.05
N VAL A 46 -14.80 -22.98 -31.54
CA VAL A 46 -14.48 -22.58 -30.16
C VAL A 46 -15.76 -22.36 -29.35
N SER A 47 -16.18 -23.33 -28.54
CA SER A 47 -17.46 -23.18 -27.81
C SER A 47 -17.45 -22.06 -26.75
N ARG A 48 -16.30 -21.78 -26.13
CA ARG A 48 -16.13 -20.76 -25.08
C ARG A 48 -14.72 -20.18 -25.09
N ILE A 49 -14.61 -18.91 -24.74
CA ILE A 49 -13.35 -18.19 -24.57
C ILE A 49 -13.33 -17.65 -23.12
N PHE A 50 -12.22 -17.84 -22.43
CA PHE A 50 -11.95 -17.25 -21.12
C PHE A 50 -10.67 -16.42 -21.24
N ILE A 51 -10.71 -15.18 -20.75
CA ILE A 51 -9.64 -14.21 -20.90
C ILE A 51 -9.26 -13.73 -19.50
N THR A 52 -7.96 -13.73 -19.20
CA THR A 52 -7.40 -13.21 -17.96
C THR A 52 -6.39 -12.10 -18.28
N GLY A 53 -6.26 -11.17 -17.35
CA GLY A 53 -5.38 -10.00 -17.42
C GLY A 53 -5.45 -9.23 -16.12
N VAL A 54 -4.61 -8.20 -15.98
CA VAL A 54 -4.51 -7.40 -14.77
C VAL A 54 -5.34 -6.12 -14.90
N SER A 55 -5.08 -5.32 -15.94
CA SER A 55 -5.73 -4.05 -16.21
C SER A 55 -6.85 -4.24 -17.24
N PRO A 56 -8.11 -3.86 -16.93
CA PRO A 56 -9.22 -3.98 -17.87
C PRO A 56 -9.16 -2.89 -18.93
N ILE A 57 -8.23 -3.05 -19.86
CA ILE A 57 -8.00 -2.12 -20.96
C ILE A 57 -8.99 -2.45 -22.07
N THR A 58 -9.73 -1.43 -22.53
CA THR A 58 -10.41 -1.55 -23.82
C THR A 58 -9.36 -1.49 -24.90
N LEU A 59 -9.30 -2.58 -25.63
CA LEU A 59 -8.77 -2.55 -26.96
C LEU A 59 -9.96 -2.09 -27.82
N ASP A 60 -9.81 -1.12 -28.73
CA ASP A 60 -10.88 -0.74 -29.68
C ASP A 60 -11.43 -1.97 -30.44
N SER A 61 -10.66 -3.06 -30.44
CA SER A 61 -11.02 -4.40 -30.88
C SER A 61 -12.02 -5.17 -30.01
N LEU A 62 -12.05 -4.99 -28.70
CA LEU A 62 -12.94 -5.72 -27.79
C LEU A 62 -14.36 -5.15 -27.78
N THR A 63 -14.51 -3.84 -28.02
CA THR A 63 -15.80 -3.15 -27.97
C THR A 63 -16.58 -3.20 -29.29
N SER A 64 -15.91 -3.30 -30.44
CA SER A 64 -16.57 -3.43 -31.76
C SER A 64 -16.37 -4.79 -32.44
N GLY A 65 -15.17 -5.38 -32.32
CA GLY A 65 -14.82 -6.67 -32.92
C GLY A 65 -15.21 -7.88 -32.07
N PHE A 66 -15.13 -7.78 -30.75
CA PHE A 66 -15.36 -8.89 -29.79
C PHE A 66 -16.42 -8.55 -28.72
N ASN A 67 -17.54 -7.95 -29.13
CA ASN A 67 -18.65 -7.57 -28.25
C ASN A 67 -19.46 -8.75 -27.63
N ILE A 68 -18.87 -9.94 -27.54
CA ILE A 68 -19.48 -11.15 -26.98
C ILE A 68 -18.96 -11.49 -25.58
N SER A 69 -18.01 -10.70 -25.04
CA SER A 69 -17.43 -10.90 -23.72
C SER A 69 -18.31 -10.34 -22.60
N THR A 70 -18.20 -10.94 -21.42
CA THR A 70 -18.76 -10.43 -20.17
C THR A 70 -17.60 -10.19 -19.20
N ASN A 71 -17.51 -9.00 -18.62
CA ASN A 71 -16.50 -8.72 -17.59
C ASN A 71 -16.95 -9.38 -16.27
N LEU A 72 -16.07 -10.20 -15.70
CA LEU A 72 -16.33 -10.96 -14.47
C LEU A 72 -15.50 -10.44 -13.28
N SER A 73 -14.69 -9.39 -13.46
CA SER A 73 -13.71 -8.93 -12.47
C SER A 73 -14.35 -8.48 -11.16
N LEU A 74 -15.55 -7.89 -11.23
CA LEU A 74 -16.31 -7.42 -10.05
C LEU A 74 -17.45 -8.36 -9.66
N ASP A 75 -17.59 -9.50 -10.33
CA ASP A 75 -18.69 -10.44 -10.10
C ASP A 75 -18.50 -11.17 -8.76
N PRO A 76 -19.49 -11.14 -7.85
CA PRO A 76 -19.35 -11.70 -6.51
C PRO A 76 -19.10 -13.20 -6.49
N ARG A 77 -19.45 -13.92 -7.57
CA ARG A 77 -19.18 -15.36 -7.71
C ARG A 77 -17.68 -15.66 -7.84
N PHE A 78 -16.87 -14.67 -8.25
CA PHE A 78 -15.45 -14.82 -8.50
C PHE A 78 -14.57 -14.17 -7.42
N ASN A 79 -15.14 -13.41 -6.47
CA ASN A 79 -14.38 -12.73 -5.42
C ASN A 79 -13.41 -13.68 -4.68
N GLU A 80 -13.88 -14.86 -4.29
CA GLU A 80 -13.09 -15.86 -3.55
C GLU A 80 -12.11 -16.63 -4.44
N MET A 81 -12.16 -16.47 -5.77
CA MET A 81 -11.21 -17.12 -6.69
C MET A 81 -9.86 -16.39 -6.79
N PHE A 82 -9.78 -15.14 -6.32
CA PHE A 82 -8.59 -14.30 -6.44
C PHE A 82 -7.57 -14.46 -5.28
N GLY A 83 -7.86 -15.31 -4.28
CA GLY A 83 -6.95 -15.54 -3.16
C GLY A 83 -7.42 -16.65 -2.24
N PHE A 84 -6.89 -16.66 -1.01
CA PHE A 84 -7.29 -17.64 0.01
C PHE A 84 -8.21 -17.02 1.05
N THR A 85 -9.32 -17.67 1.36
CA THR A 85 -10.18 -17.27 2.47
C THR A 85 -9.47 -17.52 3.80
N LYS A 86 -9.96 -16.91 4.89
CA LYS A 86 -9.45 -17.19 6.24
C LYS A 86 -9.44 -18.67 6.60
N GLU A 87 -10.45 -19.43 6.19
CA GLU A 87 -10.54 -20.86 6.51
C GLU A 87 -9.58 -21.70 5.67
N GLU A 88 -9.37 -21.35 4.40
CA GLU A 88 -8.31 -21.95 3.58
C GLU A 88 -6.93 -21.62 4.14
N MET A 89 -6.71 -20.38 4.60
CA MET A 89 -5.44 -19.99 5.21
C MET A 89 -5.14 -20.78 6.49
N LYS A 90 -6.13 -20.96 7.37
CA LYS A 90 -6.00 -21.84 8.55
C LYS A 90 -5.62 -23.27 8.16
N SER A 91 -6.24 -23.80 7.11
CA SER A 91 -5.94 -25.13 6.59
C SER A 91 -4.49 -25.20 6.10
N LEU A 92 -4.05 -24.24 5.29
CA LEU A 92 -2.68 -24.17 4.78
C LEU A 92 -1.64 -24.05 5.89
N ILE A 93 -1.85 -23.19 6.88
CA ILE A 93 -0.98 -23.04 8.06
C ILE A 93 -0.84 -24.39 8.80
N SER A 94 -1.96 -25.12 8.98
CA SER A 94 -1.95 -26.40 9.69
C SER A 94 -1.16 -27.51 8.97
N MET A 95 -0.91 -27.35 7.67
CA MET A 95 -0.10 -28.30 6.88
C MET A 95 1.41 -28.08 7.07
N VAL A 96 1.84 -27.00 7.73
CA VAL A 96 3.24 -26.66 7.94
C VAL A 96 3.70 -27.17 9.33
N PRO A 97 4.49 -28.27 9.41
CA PRO A 97 4.74 -28.95 10.69
C PRO A 97 5.62 -28.16 11.67
N THR A 98 6.36 -27.17 11.18
CA THR A 98 7.26 -26.33 11.98
C THR A 98 6.52 -25.22 12.72
N ILE A 99 5.29 -24.91 12.33
CA ILE A 99 4.46 -23.91 13.01
C ILE A 99 3.82 -24.57 14.24
N GLN A 100 4.17 -24.07 15.42
CA GLN A 100 3.62 -24.56 16.69
C GLN A 100 2.32 -23.87 17.09
N ASN A 101 2.14 -22.60 16.68
CA ASN A 101 1.01 -21.79 17.04
C ASN A 101 0.35 -21.17 15.81
N ASN A 102 -0.63 -21.89 15.27
CA ASN A 102 -1.34 -21.49 14.04
C ASN A 102 -2.10 -20.17 14.20
N GLU A 103 -2.60 -19.86 15.39
CA GLU A 103 -3.35 -18.62 15.65
C GLU A 103 -2.44 -17.39 15.58
N VAL A 104 -1.22 -17.49 16.11
CA VAL A 104 -0.24 -16.40 16.03
C VAL A 104 0.14 -16.14 14.58
N VAL A 105 0.52 -17.18 13.84
CA VAL A 105 0.89 -17.05 12.42
C VAL A 105 -0.28 -16.54 11.58
N LEU A 106 -1.51 -17.01 11.84
CA LEU A 106 -2.68 -16.51 11.12
C LEU A 106 -2.89 -15.01 11.36
N ASN A 107 -2.71 -14.53 12.59
CA ASN A 107 -2.86 -13.11 12.91
C ASN A 107 -1.77 -12.26 12.24
N GLU A 108 -0.52 -12.72 12.22
CA GLU A 108 0.58 -12.07 11.48
C GLU A 108 0.28 -12.01 9.99
N MET A 109 -0.04 -13.15 9.38
CA MET A 109 -0.39 -13.23 7.95
C MET A 109 -1.63 -12.39 7.62
N LYS A 110 -2.55 -12.19 8.57
CA LYS A 110 -3.70 -11.32 8.38
C LYS A 110 -3.26 -9.86 8.23
N GLN A 111 -2.34 -9.41 9.06
CA GLN A 111 -1.80 -8.04 8.97
C GLN A 111 -1.00 -7.83 7.68
N TYR A 112 -0.26 -8.86 7.25
CA TYR A 112 0.59 -8.75 6.07
C TYR A 112 -0.17 -8.93 4.75
N TYR A 113 -1.10 -9.89 4.65
CA TYR A 113 -1.54 -10.39 3.34
C TYR A 113 -3.07 -10.42 3.15
N ASP A 114 -3.88 -10.26 4.19
CA ASP A 114 -5.36 -10.26 4.12
C ASP A 114 -5.91 -8.90 3.66
N GLY A 115 -7.23 -8.83 3.47
CA GLY A 115 -7.95 -7.56 3.35
C GLY A 115 -8.51 -7.29 1.96
N TYR A 116 -8.17 -8.10 0.96
CA TYR A 116 -8.64 -7.91 -0.42
C TYR A 116 -10.12 -8.27 -0.59
N MET A 117 -10.85 -7.41 -1.28
CA MET A 117 -12.26 -7.51 -1.63
C MET A 117 -12.44 -6.90 -3.03
N PHE A 118 -12.89 -7.73 -3.97
CA PHE A 118 -12.97 -7.35 -5.39
C PHE A 118 -14.40 -7.17 -5.89
N SER A 119 -15.39 -7.53 -5.07
CA SER A 119 -16.80 -7.35 -5.40
C SER A 119 -17.54 -6.61 -4.29
N ARG A 120 -18.49 -5.74 -4.68
CA ARG A 120 -19.38 -5.02 -3.76
C ARG A 120 -20.21 -5.97 -2.89
N GLU A 121 -20.58 -7.13 -3.44
CA GLU A 121 -21.34 -8.17 -2.75
C GLU A 121 -20.44 -9.34 -2.30
N GLY A 122 -19.12 -9.13 -2.26
CA GLY A 122 -18.17 -10.13 -1.80
C GLY A 122 -18.37 -10.43 -0.32
N LYS A 123 -18.24 -11.72 0.05
CA LYS A 123 -18.57 -12.20 1.41
C LYS A 123 -17.37 -12.28 2.33
N HIS A 124 -16.20 -12.54 1.76
CA HIS A 124 -14.98 -12.78 2.51
C HIS A 124 -13.84 -11.95 1.94
N HIS A 125 -13.00 -11.45 2.83
CA HIS A 125 -11.70 -10.92 2.44
C HIS A 125 -10.76 -12.06 2.08
N MET A 126 -9.85 -11.74 1.16
CA MET A 126 -8.92 -12.69 0.59
C MET A 126 -7.50 -12.36 1.01
N PHE A 127 -6.73 -13.40 1.31
CA PHE A 127 -5.29 -13.32 1.47
C PHE A 127 -4.64 -13.38 0.08
N ASN A 128 -3.60 -12.56 -0.13
CA ASN A 128 -2.77 -12.64 -1.33
C ASN A 128 -2.11 -14.03 -1.40
N PRO A 129 -2.40 -14.84 -2.43
CA PRO A 129 -1.99 -16.24 -2.47
C PRO A 129 -0.48 -16.41 -2.65
N ASN A 130 0.15 -15.55 -3.45
CA ASN A 130 1.58 -15.63 -3.72
C ASN A 130 2.38 -15.35 -2.44
N MET A 131 2.11 -14.21 -1.80
CA MET A 131 2.80 -13.82 -0.56
C MET A 131 2.55 -14.81 0.58
N ALA A 132 1.32 -15.33 0.70
CA ALA A 132 1.00 -16.33 1.71
C ALA A 132 1.78 -17.64 1.50
N ILE A 133 1.87 -18.12 0.26
CA ILE A 133 2.63 -19.34 -0.06
C ILE A 133 4.13 -19.14 0.21
N TYR A 134 4.69 -18.00 -0.19
CA TYR A 134 6.09 -17.64 0.11
C TYR A 134 6.38 -17.69 1.61
N TYR A 135 5.52 -17.05 2.42
CA TYR A 135 5.68 -17.01 3.87
C TYR A 135 5.61 -18.41 4.50
N LEU A 136 4.64 -19.24 4.07
CA LEU A 136 4.48 -20.60 4.57
C LEU A 136 5.61 -21.55 4.13
N ASP A 137 6.14 -21.38 2.91
CA ASP A 137 7.31 -22.14 2.45
C ASP A 137 8.54 -21.82 3.29
N TYR A 138 8.75 -20.54 3.63
CA TYR A 138 9.85 -20.14 4.51
C TYR A 138 9.72 -20.76 5.91
N TRP A 139 8.52 -20.74 6.49
CA TRP A 139 8.24 -21.43 7.75
C TRP A 139 8.52 -22.93 7.67
N LYS A 140 8.07 -23.59 6.59
CA LYS A 140 8.27 -25.02 6.37
C LYS A 140 9.76 -25.39 6.32
N ASN A 141 10.59 -24.56 5.67
CA ASN A 141 12.00 -24.85 5.44
C ASN A 141 12.91 -24.40 6.60
N PHE A 142 12.57 -23.32 7.29
CA PHE A 142 13.45 -22.69 8.29
C PHE A 142 12.87 -22.63 9.71
N GLY A 143 11.60 -22.98 9.90
CA GLY A 143 10.92 -23.00 11.20
C GLY A 143 10.76 -21.63 11.87
N LYS A 144 10.80 -20.57 11.08
CA LYS A 144 10.63 -19.17 11.50
C LYS A 144 10.08 -18.37 10.33
N GLN A 145 9.63 -17.15 10.58
CA GLN A 145 9.21 -16.23 9.53
C GLN A 145 10.40 -15.69 8.69
N PRO A 146 10.17 -15.29 7.43
CA PRO A 146 11.19 -14.62 6.64
C PRO A 146 11.55 -13.26 7.23
N LEU A 147 12.81 -12.86 7.06
CA LEU A 147 13.25 -11.50 7.43
C LEU A 147 12.65 -10.43 6.52
N GLU A 148 12.40 -10.78 5.28
CA GLU A 148 11.70 -9.95 4.32
C GLU A 148 10.34 -10.61 4.02
N ILE A 149 9.28 -9.98 4.49
CA ILE A 149 7.89 -10.46 4.37
C ILE A 149 7.31 -10.30 2.96
N VAL A 150 8.08 -9.73 2.03
CA VAL A 150 7.73 -9.55 0.61
C VAL A 150 8.70 -10.38 -0.23
N ASP A 151 8.19 -11.13 -1.20
CA ASP A 151 9.05 -11.74 -2.20
C ASP A 151 9.61 -10.65 -3.14
N LYS A 152 10.94 -10.57 -3.26
CA LYS A 152 11.64 -9.64 -4.16
C LYS A 152 11.22 -9.80 -5.62
N ASN A 153 10.77 -10.98 -6.03
CA ASN A 153 10.29 -11.22 -7.39
C ASN A 153 8.98 -10.46 -7.70
N ILE A 154 8.25 -10.02 -6.67
CA ILE A 154 6.99 -9.27 -6.83
C ILE A 154 7.26 -7.75 -6.81
N LEU A 155 8.36 -7.31 -6.18
CA LEU A 155 8.80 -5.90 -6.22
C LEU A 155 9.07 -5.38 -7.64
N SER A 156 9.52 -6.24 -8.56
CA SER A 156 9.70 -5.85 -9.98
C SER A 156 8.38 -5.60 -10.71
N ASP A 157 7.28 -6.23 -10.32
CA ASP A 157 5.96 -5.90 -10.89
C ASP A 157 5.44 -4.57 -10.34
N TYR A 158 5.84 -4.19 -9.12
CA TYR A 158 5.53 -2.89 -8.54
C TYR A 158 6.30 -1.72 -9.22
N GLN A 159 7.42 -1.98 -9.90
CA GLN A 159 8.06 -1.00 -10.81
C GLN A 159 7.19 -0.68 -12.04
N LYS A 160 6.26 -1.56 -12.43
CA LYS A 160 5.28 -1.25 -13.49
C LYS A 160 4.32 -0.14 -13.05
N LEU A 161 3.95 -0.11 -11.76
CA LEU A 161 3.23 1.01 -11.19
C LEU A 161 4.09 2.27 -11.14
N GLU A 162 5.37 2.18 -10.80
CA GLU A 162 6.26 3.34 -10.92
C GLU A 162 6.25 3.92 -12.34
N ASN A 163 6.33 3.08 -13.38
CA ASN A 163 6.25 3.54 -14.78
C ASN A 163 4.87 4.11 -15.16
N LEU A 164 3.77 3.48 -14.75
CA LEU A 164 2.40 3.96 -14.98
C LEU A 164 2.12 5.29 -14.26
N LEU A 165 2.65 5.47 -13.05
CA LEU A 165 2.49 6.67 -12.24
C LEU A 165 3.45 7.79 -12.65
N TYR A 166 4.63 7.47 -13.20
CA TYR A 166 5.60 8.46 -13.67
C TYR A 166 5.20 9.14 -14.98
N LEU A 167 4.37 8.49 -15.81
CA LEU A 167 3.95 9.02 -17.12
C LEU A 167 3.07 10.27 -16.98
N SER A 168 2.35 10.40 -15.87
CA SER A 168 1.48 11.54 -15.58
C SER A 168 2.04 12.29 -14.37
N TYR A 169 2.97 13.21 -14.62
CA TYR A 169 3.47 14.19 -13.65
C TYR A 169 2.42 15.27 -13.31
N ASP A 170 1.17 14.85 -13.15
CA ASP A 170 0.05 15.72 -12.85
C ASP A 170 0.00 15.99 -11.34
N ARG A 171 -0.26 17.25 -10.96
CA ARG A 171 -0.43 17.62 -9.55
C ARG A 171 -1.56 16.84 -8.89
N ASP A 172 -2.57 16.48 -9.66
CA ASP A 172 -3.74 15.79 -9.15
C ASP A 172 -3.39 14.37 -8.63
N ILE A 173 -2.42 13.68 -9.26
CA ILE A 173 -1.98 12.33 -8.83
C ILE A 173 -1.23 12.39 -7.48
N HIS A 174 -0.40 13.42 -7.28
CA HIS A 174 0.30 13.61 -6.01
C HIS A 174 -0.68 13.81 -4.85
N ASP A 175 -1.71 14.64 -5.06
CA ASP A 175 -2.75 14.88 -4.06
C ASP A 175 -3.57 13.61 -3.79
N GLN A 176 -3.87 12.79 -4.81
CA GLN A 176 -4.55 11.50 -4.64
C GLN A 176 -3.74 10.48 -3.82
N ILE A 177 -2.43 10.39 -4.08
CA ILE A 177 -1.55 9.50 -3.31
C ILE A 177 -1.42 9.99 -1.86
N GLN A 178 -1.28 11.30 -1.67
CA GLN A 178 -1.25 11.90 -0.33
C GLN A 178 -2.57 11.62 0.42
N ASP A 179 -3.72 11.75 -0.24
CA ASP A 179 -5.02 11.41 0.34
C ASP A 179 -5.06 9.95 0.85
N ILE A 180 -4.59 9.00 0.03
CA ILE A 180 -4.51 7.57 0.41
C ILE A 180 -3.59 7.39 1.62
N LEU A 181 -2.38 7.97 1.59
CA LEU A 181 -1.41 7.87 2.68
C LEU A 181 -1.87 8.57 3.96
N ASP A 182 -2.75 9.57 3.85
CA ASP A 182 -3.39 10.24 4.96
C ASP A 182 -4.53 9.40 5.59
N GLY A 183 -4.77 8.19 5.09
CA GLY A 183 -5.82 7.30 5.57
C GLY A 183 -7.21 7.68 5.06
N LYS A 184 -7.32 8.50 4.00
CA LYS A 184 -8.61 8.79 3.38
C LYS A 184 -9.02 7.61 2.51
N HIS A 185 -10.31 7.26 2.58
CA HIS A 185 -10.90 6.20 1.78
C HIS A 185 -11.65 6.85 0.61
N PRO A 186 -11.03 6.99 -0.59
CA PRO A 186 -11.66 7.71 -1.69
C PRO A 186 -12.94 7.01 -2.13
N MET A 187 -14.00 7.79 -2.35
CA MET A 187 -15.21 7.32 -3.01
C MET A 187 -14.98 7.31 -4.53
N VAL A 188 -15.24 6.18 -5.17
CA VAL A 188 -14.86 5.93 -6.57
C VAL A 188 -15.98 5.20 -7.30
N ASN A 189 -16.25 5.61 -8.53
CA ASN A 189 -16.97 4.77 -9.49
C ASN A 189 -15.93 4.00 -10.30
N LEU A 190 -15.85 2.68 -10.10
CA LEU A 190 -14.83 1.89 -10.79
C LEU A 190 -15.04 1.95 -12.30
N THR A 191 -13.98 2.34 -13.00
CA THR A 191 -13.89 2.20 -14.44
C THR A 191 -13.78 0.72 -14.77
N GLU A 192 -14.86 0.12 -15.29
CA GLU A 192 -14.87 -1.30 -15.66
C GLU A 192 -13.99 -1.60 -16.88
N MET A 193 -13.70 -0.58 -17.68
CA MET A 193 -13.04 -0.69 -18.97
C MET A 193 -12.38 0.65 -19.35
N PHE A 194 -11.05 0.70 -19.39
CA PHE A 194 -10.29 1.93 -19.70
C PHE A 194 -10.22 2.18 -21.20
N MET A 195 -10.67 3.37 -21.63
CA MET A 195 -10.50 3.82 -23.01
C MET A 195 -9.16 4.53 -23.18
N MET A 196 -8.36 4.05 -24.13
CA MET A 196 -6.99 4.53 -24.33
C MET A 196 -6.90 5.86 -25.09
N ASN A 197 -7.99 6.26 -25.74
CA ASN A 197 -8.08 7.50 -26.51
C ASN A 197 -8.70 8.66 -25.71
N THR A 198 -8.89 8.50 -24.41
CA THR A 198 -9.49 9.50 -23.51
C THR A 198 -8.51 9.88 -22.41
N GLU A 199 -8.54 11.15 -22.01
CA GLU A 199 -7.79 11.61 -20.82
C GLU A 199 -8.28 10.85 -19.58
N LEU A 200 -7.33 10.36 -18.78
CA LEU A 200 -7.63 9.67 -17.52
C LEU A 200 -8.20 10.67 -16.52
N ILE A 201 -9.34 10.32 -15.92
CA ILE A 201 -9.93 11.10 -14.83
C ILE A 201 -9.50 10.57 -13.46
N LYS A 202 -9.85 11.31 -12.40
CA LYS A 202 -9.54 10.94 -11.01
C LYS A 202 -9.94 9.50 -10.66
N ASP A 203 -11.14 9.07 -11.07
CA ASP A 203 -11.66 7.73 -10.80
C ASP A 203 -10.90 6.65 -11.58
N ASP A 204 -10.37 6.97 -12.76
CA ASP A 204 -9.56 6.03 -13.55
C ASP A 204 -8.28 5.67 -12.81
N PHE A 205 -7.64 6.67 -12.20
CA PHE A 205 -6.44 6.47 -11.39
C PHE A 205 -6.68 5.51 -10.22
N TYR A 206 -7.72 5.76 -9.43
CA TYR A 206 -8.06 4.86 -8.32
C TYR A 206 -8.49 3.48 -8.79
N SER A 207 -9.16 3.40 -9.94
CA SER A 207 -9.54 2.13 -10.56
C SER A 207 -8.30 1.33 -10.98
N LEU A 208 -7.28 1.96 -11.57
CA LEU A 208 -6.01 1.30 -11.90
C LEU A 208 -5.33 0.74 -10.65
N LEU A 209 -5.25 1.55 -9.58
CA LEU A 209 -4.69 1.11 -8.31
C LEU A 209 -5.46 -0.09 -7.72
N PHE A 210 -6.79 -0.12 -7.89
CA PHE A 210 -7.63 -1.24 -7.48
C PHE A 210 -7.33 -2.52 -8.28
N TYR A 211 -7.32 -2.45 -9.61
CA TYR A 211 -7.09 -3.64 -10.45
C TYR A 211 -5.68 -4.22 -10.32
N LEU A 212 -4.69 -3.37 -10.07
CA LEU A 212 -3.32 -3.80 -9.80
C LEU A 212 -3.14 -4.33 -8.36
N GLY A 213 -4.17 -4.26 -7.52
CA GLY A 213 -4.15 -4.81 -6.16
C GLY A 213 -3.45 -3.92 -5.11
N TYR A 214 -3.25 -2.63 -5.38
CA TYR A 214 -2.77 -1.68 -4.36
C TYR A 214 -3.90 -1.18 -3.46
N LEU A 215 -5.10 -1.04 -4.04
CA LEU A 215 -6.31 -0.69 -3.32
C LEU A 215 -7.31 -1.84 -3.37
N THR A 216 -8.22 -1.85 -2.41
CA THR A 216 -9.31 -2.83 -2.29
C THR A 216 -10.60 -2.11 -1.93
N ILE A 217 -11.75 -2.75 -2.18
CA ILE A 217 -13.04 -2.28 -1.67
C ILE A 217 -12.99 -2.26 -0.14
N ASP A 218 -13.31 -1.10 0.43
CA ASP A 218 -13.48 -0.89 1.86
C ASP A 218 -14.95 -1.07 2.25
N THR A 219 -15.81 -0.17 1.75
CA THR A 219 -17.26 -0.25 1.90
C THR A 219 -17.94 -0.04 0.57
N ALA A 220 -19.09 -0.69 0.37
CA ALA A 220 -19.94 -0.51 -0.79
C ALA A 220 -21.40 -0.56 -0.37
N ASP A 221 -22.19 0.43 -0.79
CA ASP A 221 -23.63 0.50 -0.53
C ASP A 221 -24.42 0.85 -1.81
N GLU A 222 -25.67 1.29 -1.72
CA GLU A 222 -26.48 1.66 -2.88
C GLU A 222 -26.03 2.99 -3.53
N PHE A 223 -25.22 3.79 -2.83
CA PHE A 223 -24.89 5.18 -3.19
C PHE A 223 -23.44 5.38 -3.60
N GLY A 224 -22.55 4.46 -3.25
CA GLY A 224 -21.15 4.58 -3.61
C GLY A 224 -20.31 3.42 -3.15
N MET A 225 -19.01 3.52 -3.40
CA MET A 225 -18.02 2.57 -2.94
C MET A 225 -16.75 3.32 -2.59
N THR A 226 -16.15 2.96 -1.46
CA THR A 226 -14.87 3.49 -1.02
C THR A 226 -13.77 2.47 -1.20
N LEU A 227 -12.56 2.94 -1.44
CA LEU A 227 -11.37 2.12 -1.52
C LEU A 227 -10.43 2.37 -0.33
N ARG A 228 -9.63 1.38 0.04
CA ARG A 228 -8.55 1.50 1.04
C ARG A 228 -7.33 0.70 0.65
N ILE A 229 -6.21 0.92 1.35
CA ILE A 229 -5.05 0.02 1.31
C ILE A 229 -5.44 -1.30 2.01
N PRO A 230 -5.21 -2.48 1.41
CA PRO A 230 -5.69 -3.75 1.94
C PRO A 230 -4.95 -4.21 3.20
N ASN A 231 -3.63 -4.05 3.23
CA ASN A 231 -2.73 -4.58 4.27
C ASN A 231 -1.39 -3.81 4.36
N MET A 232 -0.58 -4.18 5.35
CA MET A 232 0.72 -3.57 5.62
C MET A 232 1.70 -3.68 4.44
N ILE A 233 1.64 -4.75 3.64
CA ILE A 233 2.56 -4.89 2.51
C ILE A 233 2.26 -3.85 1.44
N MET A 234 0.98 -3.61 1.12
CA MET A 234 0.61 -2.54 0.19
C MET A 234 0.95 -1.16 0.77
N GLN A 235 0.81 -0.96 2.08
CA GLN A 235 1.25 0.27 2.73
C GLN A 235 2.73 0.53 2.51
N LYS A 236 3.60 -0.47 2.72
CA LYS A 236 5.05 -0.35 2.45
C LYS A 236 5.34 0.02 0.99
N VAL A 237 4.58 -0.55 0.04
CA VAL A 237 4.72 -0.21 -1.39
C VAL A 237 4.36 1.25 -1.65
N PHE A 238 3.26 1.77 -1.07
CA PHE A 238 2.91 3.18 -1.18
C PHE A 238 3.95 4.11 -0.53
N ILE A 239 4.58 3.68 0.57
CA ILE A 239 5.63 4.46 1.25
C ILE A 239 6.91 4.52 0.41
N GLU A 240 7.33 3.42 -0.24
CA GLU A 240 8.48 3.45 -1.13
C GLU A 240 8.20 4.32 -2.38
N TYR A 241 6.97 4.29 -2.91
CA TYR A 241 6.56 5.23 -3.96
C TYR A 241 6.63 6.69 -3.47
N PHE A 242 6.07 6.98 -2.29
CA PHE A 242 6.12 8.31 -1.66
C PHE A 242 7.55 8.80 -1.49
N ARG A 243 8.47 7.91 -1.12
CA ARG A 243 9.90 8.21 -1.03
C ARG A 243 10.47 8.66 -2.38
N HIS A 244 10.28 7.89 -3.45
CA HIS A 244 10.76 8.25 -4.78
C HIS A 244 10.16 9.57 -5.28
N MET A 245 8.88 9.77 -5.01
CA MET A 245 8.15 11.01 -5.29
C MET A 245 8.80 12.20 -4.59
N LEU A 246 9.06 12.09 -3.28
CA LEU A 246 9.71 13.14 -2.49
C LEU A 246 11.15 13.41 -2.90
N GLU A 247 11.94 12.36 -3.15
CA GLU A 247 13.32 12.48 -3.63
C GLU A 247 13.39 13.33 -4.91
N LYS A 248 12.48 13.08 -5.85
CA LYS A 248 12.41 13.84 -7.10
C LYS A 248 11.87 15.25 -6.89
N GLN A 249 10.81 15.43 -6.10
CA GLN A 249 10.21 16.75 -5.82
C GLN A 249 11.18 17.70 -5.10
N LEU A 250 11.99 17.16 -4.19
CA LEU A 250 12.90 17.92 -3.33
C LEU A 250 14.35 17.91 -3.84
N GLU A 251 14.59 17.32 -5.02
CA GLU A 251 15.92 17.12 -5.62
C GLU A 251 16.94 16.56 -4.61
N MET A 252 16.51 15.56 -3.84
CA MET A 252 17.31 14.95 -2.78
C MET A 252 17.52 13.45 -3.03
N LYS A 253 18.54 12.89 -2.38
CA LYS A 253 18.77 11.45 -2.33
C LYS A 253 18.71 10.99 -0.88
N SER A 254 17.97 9.92 -0.63
CA SER A 254 17.92 9.29 0.69
C SER A 254 19.27 8.65 1.03
N ASP A 255 19.76 8.91 2.24
CA ASP A 255 20.94 8.23 2.79
C ASP A 255 20.49 7.06 3.68
N THR A 256 20.18 5.93 3.04
CA THR A 256 19.74 4.70 3.73
C THR A 256 20.73 4.21 4.77
N THR A 257 22.03 4.50 4.60
CA THR A 257 23.07 4.14 5.56
C THR A 257 23.00 5.00 6.82
N ALA A 258 22.75 6.30 6.66
CA ALA A 258 22.52 7.20 7.80
C ALA A 258 21.23 6.83 8.55
N TRP A 259 20.15 6.56 7.82
CA TRP A 259 18.88 6.11 8.38
C TRP A 259 19.03 4.82 9.18
N GLN A 260 19.70 3.81 8.62
CA GLN A 260 20.00 2.57 9.34
C GLN A 260 20.76 2.82 10.64
N LYS A 261 21.77 3.70 10.64
CA LYS A 261 22.52 4.04 11.86
C LYS A 261 21.64 4.75 12.89
N ALA A 262 20.73 5.63 12.45
CA ALA A 262 19.81 6.34 13.32
C ALA A 262 18.82 5.38 14.00
N ILE A 263 18.19 4.49 13.22
CA ILE A 263 17.24 3.50 13.74
C ILE A 263 17.92 2.51 14.68
N VAL A 264 19.11 2.02 14.33
CA VAL A 264 19.87 1.09 15.19
C VAL A 264 20.28 1.75 16.51
N ASP A 265 20.70 3.03 16.48
CA ASP A 265 21.04 3.78 17.71
C ASP A 265 19.80 3.97 18.58
N PHE A 266 18.65 4.26 17.97
CA PHE A 266 17.39 4.43 18.68
C PHE A 266 16.94 3.12 19.35
N LEU A 267 16.96 2.00 18.63
CA LEU A 267 16.57 0.69 19.16
C LEU A 267 17.51 0.16 20.24
N ARG A 268 18.84 0.33 20.07
CA ARG A 268 19.85 -0.21 21.00
C ARG A 268 20.06 0.64 22.23
N ASN A 269 20.11 1.97 22.06
CA ASN A 269 20.57 2.90 23.09
C ASN A 269 19.46 3.83 23.60
N ASN A 270 18.21 3.65 23.17
CA ASN A 270 17.07 4.52 23.51
C ASN A 270 17.35 6.00 23.19
N ASN A 271 18.13 6.24 22.12
CA ASN A 271 18.55 7.57 21.71
C ASN A 271 17.85 8.00 20.40
N PRO A 272 16.72 8.72 20.48
CA PRO A 272 15.98 9.17 19.29
C PRO A 272 16.64 10.34 18.56
N LYS A 273 17.72 10.94 19.08
CA LYS A 273 18.29 12.19 18.54
C LYS A 273 18.66 12.08 17.06
N LYS A 274 19.38 11.02 16.69
CA LYS A 274 19.76 10.82 15.27
C LYS A 274 18.55 10.59 14.38
N PHE A 275 17.54 9.89 14.87
CA PHE A 275 16.30 9.67 14.12
C PHE A 275 15.58 10.99 13.85
N ILE A 276 15.48 11.84 14.88
CA ILE A 276 14.95 13.20 14.75
C ILE A 276 15.78 14.04 13.76
N GLU A 277 17.12 13.99 13.86
CA GLU A 277 18.01 14.70 12.92
C GLU A 277 17.77 14.28 11.46
N GLU A 278 17.53 12.99 11.19
CA GLU A 278 17.20 12.53 9.83
C GLU A 278 15.84 13.03 9.35
N ILE A 279 14.81 13.05 10.21
CA ILE A 279 13.50 13.67 9.90
C ILE A 279 13.69 15.16 9.59
N GLU A 280 14.43 15.87 10.45
CA GLU A 280 14.72 17.30 10.25
C GLU A 280 15.44 17.54 8.93
N LYS A 281 16.43 16.73 8.55
CA LYS A 281 17.13 16.87 7.25
C LYS A 281 16.18 16.82 6.07
N VAL A 282 15.20 15.91 6.09
CA VAL A 282 14.15 15.83 5.07
C VAL A 282 13.30 17.09 5.10
N LEU A 283 12.82 17.50 6.28
CA LEU A 283 11.98 18.69 6.43
C LEU A 283 12.69 19.99 5.99
N HIS A 284 14.00 20.13 6.21
CA HIS A 284 14.76 21.32 5.78
C HIS A 284 14.83 21.46 4.25
N LYS A 285 14.50 20.42 3.48
CA LYS A 285 14.39 20.50 2.01
C LYS A 285 13.04 21.05 1.55
N TYR A 286 12.03 21.05 2.41
CA TYR A 286 10.72 21.59 2.04
C TYR A 286 10.76 23.12 1.93
N PRO A 287 10.16 23.70 0.87
CA PRO A 287 9.98 25.14 0.78
C PRO A 287 8.96 25.63 1.83
N ASP A 288 9.18 26.82 2.41
CA ASP A 288 8.37 27.38 3.50
C ASP A 288 6.85 27.33 3.26
N ARG A 289 6.43 27.52 2.00
CA ARG A 289 5.02 27.48 1.58
C ARG A 289 4.32 26.14 1.85
N MET A 290 5.06 25.02 1.81
CA MET A 290 4.47 23.69 2.03
C MET A 290 4.12 23.46 3.50
N PHE A 291 4.76 24.18 4.43
CA PHE A 291 4.45 24.05 5.85
C PHE A 291 3.07 24.61 6.26
N GLN A 292 2.39 25.33 5.37
CA GLN A 292 1.05 25.89 5.63
C GLN A 292 -0.02 24.81 5.77
N ASN A 293 0.11 23.73 4.99
CA ASN A 293 -0.80 22.58 4.95
C ASN A 293 -0.20 21.34 5.62
N PHE A 294 0.89 21.51 6.38
CA PHE A 294 1.55 20.41 7.08
C PHE A 294 0.79 20.03 8.35
N HIS A 295 0.70 18.74 8.59
CA HIS A 295 0.04 18.13 9.74
C HIS A 295 0.91 17.00 10.32
N GLU A 296 0.46 16.43 11.43
CA GLU A 296 1.14 15.32 12.14
C GLU A 296 1.40 14.13 11.23
N ARG A 297 0.44 13.82 10.36
CA ARG A 297 0.52 12.72 9.40
C ARG A 297 1.69 12.85 8.42
N ASN A 298 2.06 14.06 8.02
CA ASN A 298 3.22 14.27 7.14
C ASN A 298 4.53 13.93 7.86
N ILE A 299 4.63 14.22 9.15
CA ILE A 299 5.80 13.83 9.97
C ILE A 299 5.84 12.31 10.12
N GLN A 300 4.70 11.68 10.38
CA GLN A 300 4.58 10.22 10.46
C GLN A 300 5.01 9.54 9.15
N GLN A 301 4.60 10.05 7.99
CA GLN A 301 5.00 9.51 6.68
C GLN A 301 6.51 9.63 6.42
N ILE A 302 7.12 10.76 6.80
CA ILE A 302 8.59 10.93 6.70
C ILE A 302 9.31 9.98 7.65
N ALA A 303 8.79 9.83 8.87
CA ALA A 303 9.31 8.87 9.84
C ALA A 303 9.19 7.43 9.32
N ASP A 304 8.07 7.07 8.71
CA ASP A 304 7.78 5.75 8.15
C ASP A 304 8.74 5.42 7.02
N MET A 305 8.87 6.34 6.06
CA MET A 305 9.86 6.28 4.98
C MET A 305 11.30 6.00 5.49
N ILE A 306 11.71 6.65 6.58
CA ILE A 306 13.06 6.46 7.17
C ILE A 306 13.19 5.07 7.79
N VAL A 307 12.15 4.57 8.46
CA VAL A 307 12.17 3.26 9.13
C VAL A 307 12.09 2.12 8.12
N GLU A 308 11.20 2.21 7.12
CA GLU A 308 11.00 1.18 6.09
C GLU A 308 12.25 0.96 5.21
N ALA A 309 13.11 1.97 5.09
CA ALA A 309 14.41 1.81 4.47
C ALA A 309 15.39 0.92 5.27
N VAL A 310 15.04 0.49 6.49
CA VAL A 310 15.89 -0.30 7.39
C VAL A 310 15.32 -1.70 7.59
N SER A 311 16.01 -2.70 7.04
CA SER A 311 15.58 -4.10 7.16
C SER A 311 15.49 -4.59 8.60
N GLY A 312 14.45 -5.36 8.90
CA GLY A 312 14.22 -5.97 10.21
C GLY A 312 13.56 -5.05 11.24
N VAL A 313 12.98 -3.93 10.79
CA VAL A 313 12.13 -3.06 11.59
C VAL A 313 10.88 -2.78 10.76
N ASP A 314 9.72 -3.03 11.33
CA ASP A 314 8.43 -2.72 10.72
C ASP A 314 7.82 -1.49 11.40
N VAL A 315 6.98 -0.76 10.67
CA VAL A 315 6.11 0.27 11.24
C VAL A 315 4.67 -0.21 11.23
N ASP A 316 3.98 -0.04 12.33
CA ASP A 316 2.53 -0.13 12.41
C ASP A 316 1.97 1.28 12.63
N LEU A 317 1.32 1.82 11.60
CA LEU A 317 0.68 3.15 11.62
C LEU A 317 -0.80 3.08 12.02
N GLU A 318 -1.35 1.88 12.23
CA GLU A 318 -2.79 1.67 12.41
C GLU A 318 -3.06 0.51 13.37
N TRP A 319 -2.47 0.55 14.58
CA TRP A 319 -2.85 -0.43 15.59
C TRP A 319 -4.24 -0.09 16.15
N VAL A 320 -5.27 -0.53 15.42
CA VAL A 320 -6.68 -0.39 15.74
C VAL A 320 -6.99 -1.23 16.99
N ASN A 321 -7.26 -0.53 18.09
CA ASN A 321 -8.28 -0.97 19.04
C ASN A 321 -9.56 -0.18 18.77
N ASP A 322 -10.71 -0.74 19.16
CA ASP A 322 -12.10 -0.30 18.88
C ASP A 322 -12.48 1.18 19.22
N ASN A 323 -11.54 2.10 19.49
CA ASN A 323 -11.81 3.46 19.97
C ASN A 323 -10.89 4.58 19.42
N GLY A 324 -10.12 4.37 18.35
CA GLY A 324 -9.38 5.47 17.69
C GLY A 324 -8.16 5.02 16.89
N TYR A 325 -7.75 5.85 15.92
CA TYR A 325 -6.57 5.68 15.06
C TYR A 325 -5.28 5.66 15.89
N GLY A 326 -4.40 4.69 15.65
CA GLY A 326 -3.18 4.43 16.42
C GLY A 326 -1.98 5.32 16.09
N ASP A 327 -1.11 5.52 17.09
CA ASP A 327 0.17 6.24 17.01
C ASP A 327 1.26 5.42 16.30
N PHE A 328 2.37 6.07 15.88
CA PHE A 328 3.48 5.45 15.16
C PHE A 328 4.23 4.42 16.02
N MET A 329 4.15 3.13 15.68
CA MET A 329 4.85 2.07 16.41
C MET A 329 5.94 1.41 15.57
N MET A 330 7.19 1.50 16.02
CA MET A 330 8.30 0.74 15.44
C MET A 330 8.41 -0.63 16.11
N ILE A 331 8.42 -1.68 15.31
CA ILE A 331 8.44 -3.08 15.73
C ILE A 331 9.73 -3.74 15.20
N PRO A 332 10.77 -3.91 16.02
CA PRO A 332 11.96 -4.64 15.61
C PRO A 332 11.66 -6.14 15.49
N ALA A 333 12.12 -6.78 14.41
CA ALA A 333 12.00 -8.23 14.22
C ALA A 333 12.73 -9.05 15.30
N ASN A 334 13.67 -8.43 16.02
CA ASN A 334 14.36 -9.04 17.15
C ASN A 334 13.73 -8.57 18.46
N GLU A 335 12.97 -9.47 19.09
CA GLU A 335 12.24 -9.26 20.35
C GLU A 335 13.12 -8.85 21.55
N VAL A 336 14.45 -8.97 21.46
CA VAL A 336 15.37 -8.44 22.48
C VAL A 336 15.23 -6.92 22.61
N TYR A 337 14.95 -6.24 21.50
CA TYR A 337 14.75 -4.80 21.48
C TYR A 337 13.27 -4.47 21.74
N PRO A 338 12.97 -3.51 22.63
CA PRO A 338 11.59 -3.08 22.86
C PRO A 338 11.03 -2.32 21.64
N ASN A 339 9.72 -2.47 21.42
CA ASN A 339 8.97 -1.65 20.47
C ASN A 339 9.08 -0.17 20.84
N LYS A 340 9.06 0.71 19.85
CA LYS A 340 9.09 2.17 20.08
C LYS A 340 7.74 2.76 19.68
N LEU A 341 6.96 3.18 20.67
CA LEU A 341 5.75 3.95 20.43
C LEU A 341 6.12 5.43 20.39
N ILE A 342 5.79 6.11 19.30
CA ILE A 342 6.15 7.51 19.09
C ILE A 342 4.88 8.28 18.77
N GLU A 343 4.54 9.21 19.65
CA GLU A 343 3.45 10.14 19.41
C GLU A 343 3.98 11.43 18.79
N PHE A 344 3.62 11.64 17.52
CA PHE A 344 4.05 12.79 16.74
C PHE A 344 3.01 13.91 16.84
N LYS A 345 3.46 15.09 17.25
CA LYS A 345 2.64 16.30 17.26
C LYS A 345 3.25 17.38 16.37
N TYR A 346 2.41 18.23 15.78
CA TYR A 346 2.87 19.29 14.89
C TYR A 346 2.22 20.64 15.22
N LEU A 347 3.06 21.67 15.38
CA LEU A 347 2.64 23.05 15.62
C LEU A 347 3.05 23.96 14.46
N LYS A 348 2.15 24.85 14.07
CA LYS A 348 2.44 25.92 13.11
C LYS A 348 3.29 27.02 13.77
N VAL A 349 4.11 27.71 12.99
CA VAL A 349 5.17 28.68 13.40
C VAL A 349 4.75 29.68 14.48
N GLU A 350 3.50 30.12 14.46
CA GLU A 350 2.95 31.09 15.41
C GLU A 350 2.21 30.36 16.54
N TYR A 351 2.97 29.67 17.40
CA TYR A 351 2.43 29.00 18.57
C TYR A 351 2.84 29.69 19.87
N THR A 352 1.92 29.66 20.83
CA THR A 352 2.13 30.12 22.20
C THR A 352 2.63 28.96 23.07
N LYS A 353 3.28 29.28 24.20
CA LYS A 353 3.67 28.27 25.18
C LYS A 353 2.48 27.42 25.66
N TYR A 354 1.31 28.04 25.82
CA TYR A 354 0.08 27.33 26.18
C TYR A 354 -0.34 26.30 25.12
N GLN A 355 -0.21 26.62 23.83
CA GLN A 355 -0.50 25.66 22.76
C GLN A 355 0.48 24.49 22.76
N LEU A 356 1.76 24.74 23.03
CA LEU A 356 2.76 23.69 23.20
C LEU A 356 2.44 22.78 24.39
N ASP A 357 2.21 23.36 25.57
CA ASP A 357 1.89 22.61 26.79
C ASP A 357 0.61 21.77 26.60
N LYS A 358 -0.41 22.34 25.93
CA LYS A 358 -1.66 21.63 25.61
C LYS A 358 -1.42 20.41 24.72
N VAL A 359 -0.67 20.56 23.63
CA VAL A 359 -0.38 19.48 22.67
C VAL A 359 0.45 18.37 23.32
N ILE A 360 1.38 18.71 24.22
CA ILE A 360 2.13 17.74 25.01
C ILE A 360 1.20 16.94 25.93
N GLU A 361 0.30 17.60 26.66
CA GLU A 361 -0.66 16.92 27.53
C GLU A 361 -1.64 16.03 26.76
N GLU A 362 -2.09 16.45 25.57
CA GLU A 362 -2.89 15.64 24.66
C GLU A 362 -2.13 14.36 24.24
N GLY A 363 -0.89 14.48 23.78
CA GLY A 363 -0.05 13.33 23.42
C GLY A 363 0.23 12.40 24.60
N LYS A 364 0.40 12.93 25.82
CA LYS A 364 0.56 12.11 27.04
C LYS A 364 -0.68 11.28 27.31
N HIS A 365 -1.85 11.90 27.19
CA HIS A 365 -3.12 11.23 27.43
C HIS A 365 -3.39 10.15 26.38
N GLU A 366 -3.01 10.38 25.13
CA GLU A 366 -3.06 9.37 24.05
C GLU A 366 -2.15 8.19 24.40
N ILE A 367 -0.85 8.39 24.65
CA ILE A 367 0.08 7.33 25.06
C ILE A 367 -0.44 6.54 26.28
N GLN A 368 -1.02 7.23 27.27
CA GLN A 368 -1.59 6.56 28.45
C GLN A 368 -2.79 5.67 28.09
N LYS A 369 -3.68 6.11 27.20
CA LYS A 369 -4.77 5.27 26.69
C LYS A 369 -4.23 4.04 25.98
N TYR A 370 -3.18 4.19 25.17
CA TYR A 370 -2.56 3.04 24.49
C TYR A 370 -1.92 2.05 25.47
N LYS A 371 -1.12 2.54 26.44
CA LYS A 371 -0.52 1.70 27.48
C LYS A 371 -1.58 0.96 28.31
N ALA A 372 -2.77 1.52 28.48
CA ALA A 372 -3.88 0.89 29.22
C ALA A 372 -4.54 -0.29 28.47
N THR A 373 -4.27 -0.46 27.16
CA THR A 373 -4.82 -1.59 26.39
C THR A 373 -4.22 -2.93 26.86
N ARG A 374 -5.04 -4.00 26.84
CA ARG A 374 -4.58 -5.35 27.25
C ARG A 374 -3.46 -5.89 26.36
N GLN A 375 -3.36 -5.39 25.13
CA GLN A 375 -2.41 -5.84 24.12
C GLN A 375 -1.03 -5.23 24.35
N MET A 376 -0.94 -3.91 24.64
CA MET A 376 0.33 -3.25 25.00
C MET A 376 0.94 -3.78 26.31
N ASN A 377 0.12 -4.14 27.30
CA ASN A 377 0.61 -4.64 28.59
C ASN A 377 1.42 -5.95 28.49
N ARG A 378 1.36 -6.64 27.34
CA ARG A 378 2.10 -7.88 27.09
C ARG A 378 3.38 -7.65 26.28
N GLN A 379 3.62 -6.44 25.78
CA GLN A 379 4.77 -6.11 24.93
C GLN A 379 5.74 -5.19 25.68
N ARG A 380 7.04 -5.40 25.44
CA ARG A 380 8.06 -4.49 25.94
C ARG A 380 8.10 -3.27 25.03
N CYS A 381 7.62 -2.12 25.50
CA CYS A 381 7.52 -0.91 24.70
C CYS A 381 8.03 0.32 25.44
N ASP A 382 8.84 1.11 24.74
CA ASP A 382 9.32 2.43 25.14
C ASP A 382 8.51 3.50 24.40
N ALA A 383 7.94 4.47 25.14
CA ALA A 383 7.06 5.49 24.56
C ALA A 383 7.72 6.88 24.55
N TYR A 384 7.52 7.61 23.46
CA TYR A 384 8.09 8.95 23.23
C TYR A 384 7.04 9.91 22.71
N ILE A 385 7.13 11.18 23.11
CA ILE A 385 6.43 12.28 22.45
C ILE A 385 7.45 13.11 21.69
N MET A 386 7.16 13.40 20.43
CA MET A 386 7.96 14.28 19.59
C MET A 386 7.08 15.38 19.01
N VAL A 387 7.33 16.64 19.38
CA VAL A 387 6.62 17.79 18.83
C VAL A 387 7.50 18.49 17.83
N PHE A 388 7.00 18.66 16.61
CA PHE A 388 7.67 19.36 15.52
C PHE A 388 7.01 20.72 15.25
N SER A 389 7.81 21.66 14.78
CA SER A 389 7.34 22.92 14.19
C SER A 389 8.24 23.29 13.02
N LYS A 390 7.64 23.49 11.83
CA LYS A 390 8.37 23.60 10.57
C LYS A 390 9.33 22.42 10.38
N CYS A 391 10.63 22.69 10.32
CA CYS A 391 11.69 21.74 10.04
C CYS A 391 12.44 21.26 11.28
N GLN A 392 11.95 21.55 12.50
CA GLN A 392 12.64 21.24 13.74
C GLN A 392 11.73 20.54 14.76
N CYS A 393 12.32 19.60 15.50
CA CYS A 393 11.73 19.05 16.71
C CYS A 393 11.96 20.03 17.87
N ILE A 394 10.86 20.57 18.40
CA ILE A 394 10.86 21.58 19.45
C ILE A 394 10.68 20.98 20.85
N TYR A 395 10.23 19.72 20.92
CA TYR A 395 10.04 19.01 22.18
C TYR A 395 10.20 17.50 22.00
N LEU A 396 10.89 16.89 22.95
CA LEU A 396 11.09 15.44 23.06
C LEU A 396 10.95 15.02 24.52
N GLU A 397 10.13 14.01 24.79
CA GLU A 397 9.99 13.41 26.12
C GLU A 397 9.88 11.89 26.02
N TYR A 398 10.49 11.18 26.98
CA TYR A 398 10.35 9.74 27.17
C TYR A 398 9.39 9.48 28.34
N ILE A 399 8.40 8.62 28.14
CA ILE A 399 7.27 8.38 29.08
C ILE A 399 7.31 7.00 29.71
#